data_AF-A0A246Q1M0-F1
#
_entry.id   AF-A0A246Q1M0-F1
#
_cell.length_a   1.000
_cell.length_b   1.000
_cell.length_c   1.000
_cell.angle_alpha   90.00
_cell.angle_beta   90.00
_cell.angle_gamma   90.00
#
_symmetry.space_group_name_H-M   'P 1'
#
loop_
_entity.id
_entity.type
_entity.pdbx_description
1 polymer ?
#
loop_
_entity_poly.entity_id
_entity_poly.type
_entity_poly.pdbx_seq_one_letter_code
_entity_poly.pdbx_strand_id
1 'polypeptide(L)'
;MSQPAGAGQSVTVSASPFTYTATQPSLAIISGGLVTLIEVAMDGITFVSIGILSGQFVLPRGAQLRITAPVTRPTLMVYPL
;
A
#
# COMPACT_ATOMS: atom_id res chain seq x y z
N MET A 1 12.55 21.09 7.44
CA MET A 1 12.00 19.73 7.61
C MET A 1 11.80 19.16 6.22
N SER A 2 12.67 18.24 5.82
CA SER A 2 12.89 17.74 4.46
C SER A 2 11.90 16.64 4.07
N GLN A 3 11.25 16.78 2.90
CA GLN A 3 11.24 15.77 1.82
C GLN A 3 10.44 16.32 0.62
N PRO A 4 11.03 16.64 -0.53
CA PRO A 4 10.28 16.63 -1.78
C PRO A 4 10.32 15.18 -2.29
N ALA A 5 9.54 14.30 -1.65
CA ALA A 5 9.29 12.98 -2.23
C ALA A 5 8.59 13.19 -3.56
N GLY A 6 8.83 12.34 -4.56
CA GLY A 6 8.13 12.42 -5.83
C GLY A 6 6.63 12.63 -5.60
N ALA A 7 5.99 13.49 -6.39
CA ALA A 7 4.61 13.92 -6.16
C ALA A 7 3.73 12.71 -5.79
N GLY A 8 3.12 12.76 -4.60
CA GLY A 8 2.31 11.66 -4.08
C GLY A 8 1.22 11.29 -5.06
N GLN A 9 1.14 10.01 -5.41
CA GLN A 9 0.13 9.48 -6.31
C GLN A 9 -1.00 8.86 -5.49
N SER A 10 -2.22 9.34 -5.70
CA SER A 10 -3.42 8.68 -5.17
C SER A 10 -3.70 7.43 -6.00
N VAL A 11 -3.73 6.28 -5.34
CA VAL A 11 -4.10 5.00 -5.95
C VAL A 11 -5.51 4.64 -5.50
N THR A 12 -6.41 4.50 -6.46
CA THR A 12 -7.79 4.11 -6.19
C THR A 12 -7.87 2.63 -5.89
N VAL A 13 -8.29 2.28 -4.67
CA VAL A 13 -8.58 0.90 -4.28
C VAL A 13 -9.95 0.53 -4.85
N SER A 14 -9.98 -0.10 -6.03
CA SER A 14 -11.22 -0.36 -6.77
C SER A 14 -11.84 -1.75 -6.48
N ALA A 15 -11.02 -2.72 -6.06
CA ALA A 15 -11.40 -4.10 -5.81
C ALA A 15 -11.04 -4.55 -4.39
N SER A 16 -11.48 -5.76 -4.02
CA SER A 16 -11.06 -6.42 -2.79
C SER A 16 -10.91 -7.92 -3.03
N PRO A 17 -9.72 -8.51 -2.77
CA PRO A 17 -8.49 -7.81 -2.39
C PRO A 17 -7.95 -6.93 -3.53
N PHE A 18 -7.34 -5.79 -3.18
CA PHE A 18 -6.61 -4.92 -4.10
C PHE A 18 -5.12 -5.12 -3.92
N THR A 19 -4.38 -5.27 -5.01
CA THR A 19 -2.91 -5.42 -4.98
C THR A 19 -2.25 -4.22 -5.63
N TYR A 20 -1.43 -3.52 -4.87
CA TYR A 20 -0.51 -2.52 -5.38
C TYR A 20 0.86 -3.16 -5.62
N THR A 21 1.46 -2.93 -6.79
CA THR A 21 2.84 -3.37 -7.10
C THR A 21 3.74 -2.15 -7.19
N ALA A 22 4.80 -2.13 -6.38
CA ALA A 22 5.81 -1.06 -6.41
C ALA A 22 6.73 -1.24 -7.62
N THR A 23 6.62 -0.37 -8.63
CA THR A 23 7.50 -0.40 -9.82
C THR A 23 8.88 0.21 -9.56
N GLN A 24 9.01 0.98 -8.47
CA GLN A 24 10.21 1.63 -7.96
C GLN A 24 10.14 1.63 -6.42
N PRO A 25 11.27 1.87 -5.70
CA PRO A 25 11.23 2.09 -4.27
C PRO A 25 10.22 3.19 -3.91
N SER A 26 9.33 2.91 -2.98
CA SER A 26 8.23 3.82 -2.66
C SER A 26 7.76 3.70 -1.21
N LEU A 27 7.15 4.77 -0.72
CA LEU A 27 6.42 4.81 0.53
C LEU A 27 4.92 4.79 0.23
N ALA A 28 4.24 3.71 0.61
CA ALA A 28 2.80 3.57 0.53
C ALA A 28 2.14 3.94 1.87
N ILE A 29 1.11 4.79 1.84
CA ILE A 29 0.35 5.23 3.01
C ILE A 29 -1.10 4.79 2.82
N ILE A 30 -1.59 3.95 3.74
CA ILE A 30 -2.99 3.51 3.78
C ILE A 30 -3.69 4.25 4.90
N SER A 31 -4.79 4.94 4.57
CA SER A 31 -5.58 5.70 5.53
C SER A 31 -7.07 5.72 5.18
N GLY A 32 -7.91 5.83 6.20
CA GLY A 32 -9.37 5.82 6.06
C GLY A 32 -9.95 4.47 5.60
N GLY A 33 -11.27 4.42 5.46
CA GLY A 33 -11.99 3.20 5.08
C GLY A 33 -11.98 2.11 6.17
N LEU A 34 -12.55 0.95 5.85
CA LEU A 34 -12.55 -0.23 6.73
C LEU A 34 -11.65 -1.30 6.11
N VAL A 35 -10.37 -1.30 6.47
CA VAL A 35 -9.44 -2.36 6.06
C VAL A 35 -9.57 -3.52 7.05
N THR A 36 -9.68 -4.74 6.55
CA THR A 36 -9.77 -5.96 7.37
C THR A 36 -8.49 -6.78 7.33
N LEU A 37 -7.66 -6.60 6.30
CA LEU A 37 -6.39 -7.29 6.17
C LEU A 37 -5.43 -6.48 5.30
N ILE A 38 -4.19 -6.33 5.77
CA ILE A 38 -3.07 -5.88 4.95
C ILE A 38 -2.03 -6.99 4.92
N GLU A 39 -1.54 -7.29 3.73
CA GLU A 39 -0.46 -8.23 3.51
C GLU A 39 0.61 -7.62 2.62
N VAL A 40 1.86 -7.99 2.88
CA VAL A 40 3.01 -7.52 2.10
C VAL A 40 3.75 -8.72 1.54
N ALA A 41 4.12 -8.66 0.27
CA ALA A 41 5.06 -9.57 -0.36
C ALA A 41 6.31 -8.80 -0.77
N MET A 42 7.40 -8.95 -0.02
CA MET A 42 8.67 -8.26 -0.31
C MET A 42 9.38 -8.81 -1.56
N ASP A 43 9.13 -10.07 -1.89
CA ASP A 43 9.58 -10.78 -3.10
C ASP A 43 8.60 -10.65 -4.28
N GLY A 44 7.44 -10.02 -4.05
CA GLY A 44 6.35 -9.91 -5.01
C GLY A 44 5.52 -11.19 -5.20
N ILE A 45 5.72 -12.21 -4.36
CA ILE A 45 5.04 -13.52 -4.49
C ILE A 45 4.43 -13.96 -3.15
N THR A 46 5.22 -13.91 -2.07
CA THR A 46 4.85 -14.47 -0.77
C THR A 46 4.22 -13.41 0.11
N PHE A 47 2.89 -13.44 0.22
CA PHE A 47 2.13 -12.51 1.07
C PHE A 47 2.19 -12.91 2.54
N VAL A 48 2.60 -11.96 3.38
CA VAL A 48 2.61 -12.09 4.84
C VAL A 48 1.66 -11.05 5.44
N SER A 49 0.73 -11.50 6.28
CA SER A 49 -0.13 -10.62 7.07
C SER A 49 0.69 -9.92 8.15
N ILE A 50 0.54 -8.60 8.22
CA ILE A 50 1.34 -7.74 9.10
C ILE A 50 0.59 -7.34 10.38
N GLY A 51 -0.68 -7.72 10.51
CA GLY A 51 -1.51 -7.45 11.71
C GLY A 51 -1.92 -5.99 11.92
N ILE A 52 -1.50 -5.07 11.05
CA ILE A 52 -1.93 -3.67 11.05
C ILE A 52 -2.84 -3.38 9.85
N LEU A 53 -3.78 -2.45 10.05
CA LEU A 53 -4.87 -2.16 9.08
C LEU A 53 -4.74 -0.76 8.45
N SER A 54 -3.77 0.02 8.88
CA SER A 54 -3.45 1.36 8.35
C SER A 54 -2.04 1.74 8.76
N GLY A 55 -1.41 2.64 8.02
CA GLY A 55 -0.06 3.10 8.33
C GLY A 55 0.77 3.38 7.09
N GLN A 56 2.08 3.47 7.30
CA GLN A 56 3.07 3.72 6.26
C GLN A 56 3.91 2.48 6.02
N PHE A 57 4.14 2.16 4.75
CA PHE A 57 4.84 0.96 4.30
C PHE A 57 5.92 1.36 3.30
N VAL A 58 7.17 1.05 3.64
CA VAL A 58 8.28 1.20 2.71
C VAL A 58 8.32 -0.07 1.85
N LEU A 59 8.15 0.11 0.54
CA LEU A 59 8.11 -0.97 -0.44
C LEU A 59 9.34 -0.87 -1.34
N PRO A 60 10.22 -1.89 -1.38
CA PRO A 60 11.25 -1.96 -2.39
C PRO A 60 10.64 -2.20 -3.78
N ARG A 61 11.42 -1.97 -4.84
CA ARG A 61 11.00 -2.27 -6.20
C ARG A 61 10.65 -3.76 -6.33
N GLY A 62 9.47 -4.05 -6.87
CA GLY A 62 8.95 -5.40 -7.05
C GLY A 62 8.11 -5.91 -5.88
N ALA A 63 8.11 -5.23 -4.73
CA ALA A 63 7.25 -5.61 -3.63
C ALA A 63 5.77 -5.34 -3.95
N GLN A 64 4.90 -6.14 -3.35
CA GLN A 64 3.46 -6.01 -3.46
C GLN A 64 2.82 -5.76 -2.11
N LEU A 65 1.82 -4.88 -2.10
CA LEU A 65 0.98 -4.57 -0.95
C LEU A 65 -0.46 -4.97 -1.31
N ARG A 66 -1.00 -5.95 -0.59
CA ARG A 66 -2.36 -6.44 -0.76
C ARG A 66 -3.25 -5.93 0.36
N ILE A 67 -4.38 -5.36 -0.02
CA ILE A 67 -5.32 -4.69 0.87
C ILE A 67 -6.68 -5.36 0.69
N THR A 68 -7.23 -5.93 1.76
CA THR A 68 -8.60 -6.43 1.79
C THR A 68 -9.46 -5.45 2.56
N ALA A 69 -10.52 -4.98 1.91
CA ALA A 69 -11.53 -4.09 2.50
C ALA A 69 -12.92 -4.49 1.97
N PRO A 70 -14.00 -4.47 2.75
CA PRO A 70 -15.30 -4.91 2.30
C PRO A 70 -15.91 -3.87 1.33
N VAL A 71 -16.59 -2.86 1.86
CA VAL A 71 -17.33 -1.85 1.06
C VAL A 71 -16.70 -0.46 1.14
N THR A 72 -16.27 -0.02 2.32
CA THR A 72 -15.61 1.28 2.50
C THR A 72 -14.15 1.17 2.11
N ARG A 73 -13.83 1.60 0.88
CA ARG A 73 -12.47 1.55 0.33
C ARG A 73 -11.55 2.50 1.10
N PRO A 74 -10.34 2.07 1.49
CA PRO A 74 -9.33 2.96 2.04
C PRO A 74 -8.75 3.86 0.94
N THR A 75 -8.11 4.93 1.36
CA THR A 75 -7.26 5.75 0.50
C THR A 75 -5.84 5.22 0.56
N LEU A 76 -5.25 4.95 -0.62
CA LEU A 76 -3.84 4.60 -0.76
C LEU A 76 -3.11 5.77 -1.43
N MET A 77 -2.11 6.32 -0.76
CA MET A 77 -1.19 7.29 -1.34
C MET A 77 0.20 6.67 -1.47
N VAL A 78 0.87 6.90 -2.59
CA VAL A 78 2.20 6.35 -2.86
C VAL A 78 3.16 7.47 -3.21
N TYR A 79 4.33 7.46 -2.58
CA TYR A 79 5.40 8.43 -2.80
C TYR A 79 6.65 7.68 -3.30
N PRO A 80 7.11 7.92 -4.53
CA PRO A 80 8.40 7.42 -4.98
C PRO A 80 9.54 7.96 -4.10
N LEU A 81 10.50 7.09 -3.77
CA LEU A 81 11.69 7.40 -2.96
C LEU A 81 12.94 7.57 -3.83
#